data_AF-A0A3G8Z9W2-F1
#
_entry.id   AF-A0A3G8Z9W2-F1
#
_cell.length_a   1.000
_cell.length_b   1.000
_cell.length_c   1.000
_cell.angle_alpha   90.00
_cell.angle_beta   90.00
_cell.angle_gamma   90.00
#
_symmetry.space_group_name_H-M   'P 1'
#
loop_
_entity.id
_entity.type
_entity.pdbx_description
1 polymer ?
#
loop_
_entity_poly.entity_id
_entity_poly.type
_entity_poly.pdbx_seq_one_letter_code
_entity_poly.pdbx_strand_id
1 'polypeptide(L)'
;MKTTKNVIGLDLILTSLLLPQLSNAQKTTQKNTTIIISGTSPMHDWEMKSATSTFTGLVAGNAITNVSLTVPVKTLSAEKGKIMEKKAYEALKSDKAPEASV
;
A
#
# COMPACT_ATOMS: atom_id res chain seq x y z
N MET A 1 -24.65 -35.18 35.15
CA MET A 1 -25.07 -33.96 34.40
C MET A 1 -24.13 -32.76 34.57
N LYS A 2 -23.55 -32.48 35.75
CA LYS A 2 -22.64 -31.32 35.94
C LYS A 2 -21.33 -31.42 35.15
N THR A 3 -20.71 -32.60 35.12
CA THR A 3 -19.49 -32.88 34.34
C THR A 3 -19.72 -32.77 32.84
N THR A 4 -20.82 -33.32 32.32
CA THR A 4 -21.19 -33.20 30.90
C THR A 4 -21.39 -31.74 30.48
N LYS A 5 -22.05 -30.92 31.31
CA LYS A 5 -22.23 -29.47 31.05
C LYS A 5 -20.90 -28.70 31.07
N ASN A 6 -19.98 -29.04 31.97
CA ASN A 6 -18.66 -28.41 32.03
C ASN A 6 -17.77 -28.81 30.84
N VAL A 7 -17.86 -30.06 30.38
CA VAL A 7 -17.13 -30.52 29.19
C VAL A 7 -17.66 -29.82 27.93
N ILE A 8 -18.97 -29.69 27.78
CA ILE A 8 -19.61 -28.95 26.68
C ILE A 8 -19.22 -27.47 26.69
N GLY A 9 -19.18 -26.85 27.88
CA GLY A 9 -18.72 -25.47 28.03
C GLY A 9 -17.25 -25.30 27.64
N LEU A 10 -16.39 -26.25 28.02
CA LEU A 10 -14.97 -26.23 27.69
C LEU A 10 -14.73 -26.41 26.18
N ASP A 11 -15.47 -27.30 25.53
CA ASP A 11 -15.37 -27.56 24.09
C ASP A 11 -15.82 -26.35 23.25
N LEU A 12 -16.88 -25.66 23.71
CA LEU A 12 -17.36 -24.44 23.07
C LEU A 12 -16.35 -23.28 23.17
N ILE A 13 -15.65 -23.19 24.30
CA ILE A 13 -14.58 -22.19 24.51
C ILE A 13 -13.39 -22.51 23.60
N LEU A 14 -12.95 -23.78 23.56
CA LEU A 14 -11.79 -24.20 22.78
C LEU A 14 -12.03 -24.03 21.27
N THR A 15 -13.21 -24.38 20.78
CA THR A 15 -13.59 -24.17 19.38
C THR A 15 -13.64 -22.69 19.01
N SER A 16 -14.19 -21.81 19.86
CA SER A 16 -14.21 -20.36 19.62
C SER A 16 -12.80 -19.74 19.51
N LEU A 17 -11.82 -20.31 20.21
CA LEU A 17 -10.45 -19.80 20.25
C LEU A 17 -9.64 -20.19 19.01
N LEU A 18 -10.01 -21.29 18.35
CA LEU A 18 -9.33 -21.83 17.16
C LEU A 18 -9.87 -21.26 15.83
N LEU A 19 -11.13 -20.79 15.80
CA LEU A 19 -11.76 -20.20 14.60
C LEU A 19 -11.02 -18.99 13.99
N PRO A 20 -10.47 -18.02 14.75
CA PRO A 20 -9.81 -16.85 14.15
C PRO A 20 -8.50 -17.20 13.43
N GLN A 21 -7.89 -18.36 13.72
CA GLN A 21 -6.62 -18.79 13.10
C GLN A 21 -6.78 -19.25 11.64
N LEU A 22 -8.02 -19.47 11.17
CA LEU A 22 -8.31 -19.81 9.77
C LEU A 22 -8.33 -18.57 8.85
N SER A 23 -8.40 -17.36 9.41
CA SER A 23 -8.36 -16.12 8.63
C SER A 23 -6.91 -15.67 8.39
N ASN A 24 -6.32 -16.12 7.29
CA ASN A 24 -4.94 -15.80 6.90
C ASN A 24 -4.81 -14.52 6.04
N ALA A 25 -5.76 -13.59 6.17
CA ALA A 25 -5.74 -12.32 5.45
C ALA A 25 -5.11 -11.22 6.33
N GLN A 26 -3.82 -10.93 6.12
CA GLN A 26 -3.15 -9.81 6.81
C GLN A 26 -3.16 -8.57 5.92
N LYS A 27 -3.74 -7.46 6.40
CA LYS A 27 -3.63 -6.17 5.73
C LYS A 27 -2.25 -5.58 6.01
N THR A 28 -1.40 -5.55 5.00
CA THR A 28 -0.09 -4.91 5.06
C THR A 28 -0.22 -3.46 4.60
N THR A 29 0.38 -2.54 5.34
CA THR A 29 0.48 -1.12 4.98
C THR A 29 1.93 -0.70 5.12
N GLN A 30 2.54 -0.29 4.00
CA GLN A 30 3.89 0.24 4.00
C GLN A 30 3.83 1.75 3.74
N LYS A 31 4.18 2.50 4.77
CA LYS A 31 4.38 3.94 4.70
C LYS A 31 5.83 4.21 4.33
N ASN A 32 6.08 5.28 3.57
CA ASN A 32 7.42 5.70 3.14
C ASN A 32 8.06 4.82 2.05
N THR A 33 7.24 4.34 1.11
CA THR A 33 7.76 3.67 -0.09
C THR A 33 8.35 4.70 -1.04
N THR A 34 9.58 4.48 -1.50
CA THR A 34 10.20 5.30 -2.56
C THR A 34 9.76 4.77 -3.92
N ILE A 35 9.20 5.64 -4.75
CA ILE A 35 8.87 5.33 -6.14
C ILE A 35 9.83 6.06 -7.05
N ILE A 36 10.42 5.32 -7.97
CA ILE A 36 11.32 5.84 -8.99
C ILE A 36 10.56 5.82 -10.32
N ILE A 37 10.39 7.00 -10.91
CA ILE A 37 9.77 7.21 -12.21
C ILE A 37 10.90 7.59 -13.17
N SER A 38 11.28 6.66 -14.03
CA SER A 38 12.26 6.91 -15.09
C SER A 38 11.53 7.22 -16.39
N GLY A 39 12.04 8.19 -17.14
CA GLY A 39 11.54 8.50 -18.47
C GLY A 39 12.63 9.01 -19.39
N THR A 40 12.38 8.96 -20.69
CA THR A 40 13.30 9.43 -21.72
C THR A 40 12.70 10.67 -22.38
N SER A 41 13.50 11.72 -22.53
CA SER A 41 13.18 12.87 -23.38
C SER A 41 14.08 12.86 -24.62
N PRO A 42 13.70 13.56 -25.72
CA PRO A 42 14.54 13.65 -26.92
C PRO A 42 15.95 14.19 -26.65
N MET A 43 16.14 14.92 -25.54
CA MET A 43 17.43 15.48 -25.15
C MET A 43 18.20 14.53 -24.22
N HIS A 44 17.56 14.00 -23.16
CA HIS A 44 18.20 13.16 -22.15
C HIS A 44 17.21 12.25 -21.40
N ASP A 45 17.72 11.17 -20.82
CA ASP A 45 17.04 10.39 -19.79
C ASP A 45 16.93 11.18 -18.48
N TRP A 46 15.83 10.97 -17.78
CA TRP A 46 15.51 11.62 -16.52
C TRP A 46 14.89 10.64 -15.53
N GLU A 47 15.08 10.95 -14.26
CA GLU A 47 14.55 10.16 -13.15
C GLU A 47 13.91 11.10 -12.12
N MET A 48 12.72 10.72 -11.65
CA MET A 48 12.02 11.37 -10.54
C MET A 48 11.81 10.38 -9.41
N LYS A 49 12.02 10.82 -8.17
CA LYS A 49 11.88 10.00 -6.96
C LYS A 49 10.76 10.58 -6.09
N SER A 50 9.83 9.76 -5.62
CA SER A 50 8.87 10.16 -4.59
C SER A 50 9.50 10.05 -3.20
N ALA A 51 9.34 11.09 -2.38
CA ALA A 51 9.84 11.07 -1.00
C ALA A 51 8.95 10.26 -0.06
N THR A 52 7.63 10.27 -0.29
CA THR A 52 6.66 9.56 0.54
C THR A 52 5.59 8.94 -0.35
N SER A 53 5.38 7.63 -0.26
CA SER A 53 4.26 6.94 -0.91
C SER A 53 3.71 5.86 0.02
N THR A 54 2.42 5.60 -0.10
CA THR A 54 1.71 4.63 0.74
C THR A 54 1.29 3.46 -0.12
N PHE A 55 1.74 2.27 0.25
CA PHE A 55 1.29 1.01 -0.34
C PHE A 55 0.42 0.28 0.66
N THR A 56 -0.71 -0.25 0.20
CA THR A 56 -1.56 -1.14 0.98
C THR A 56 -1.89 -2.38 0.16
N GLY A 57 -2.01 -3.53 0.83
CA GLY A 57 -2.38 -4.78 0.18
C GLY A 57 -2.80 -5.80 1.23
N LEU A 58 -3.66 -6.72 0.85
CA LEU A 58 -4.07 -7.86 1.66
C LEU A 58 -3.21 -9.06 1.24
N VAL A 59 -2.36 -9.51 2.14
CA VAL A 59 -1.49 -10.66 1.93
C VAL A 59 -2.23 -11.91 2.39
N ALA A 60 -2.37 -12.87 1.48
CA ALA A 60 -2.94 -14.19 1.75
C ALA A 60 -2.04 -15.26 1.14
N GLY A 61 -1.17 -15.85 1.98
CA GLY A 61 -0.14 -16.81 1.53
C GLY A 61 0.80 -16.18 0.51
N ASN A 62 0.79 -16.68 -0.73
CA ASN A 62 1.66 -16.26 -1.82
C ASN A 62 1.03 -15.17 -2.72
N ALA A 63 -0.18 -14.72 -2.40
CA ALA A 63 -0.90 -13.72 -3.17
C ALA A 63 -1.04 -12.41 -2.38
N ILE A 64 -0.96 -11.29 -3.09
CA ILE A 64 -1.35 -9.97 -2.59
C ILE A 64 -2.58 -9.54 -3.39
N THR A 65 -3.68 -9.28 -2.69
CA THR A 65 -4.95 -8.81 -3.27
C THR A 65 -5.30 -7.45 -2.69
N ASN A 66 -6.27 -6.73 -3.28
CA ASN A 66 -6.65 -5.38 -2.83
C ASN A 66 -5.44 -4.42 -2.70
N VAL A 67 -4.55 -4.48 -3.69
CA VAL A 67 -3.41 -3.57 -3.76
C VAL A 67 -3.91 -2.17 -4.03
N SER A 68 -3.44 -1.21 -3.24
CA SER A 68 -3.59 0.21 -3.54
C SER A 68 -2.30 0.94 -3.27
N LEU A 69 -1.92 1.79 -4.22
CA LEU A 69 -0.73 2.63 -4.15
C LEU A 69 -1.13 4.09 -4.26
N THR A 70 -0.76 4.91 -3.27
CA THR A 70 -0.98 6.36 -3.28
C THR A 70 0.35 7.09 -3.29
N VAL A 71 0.53 7.95 -4.30
CA VAL A 71 1.71 8.80 -4.51
C VAL A 71 1.27 10.27 -4.48
N PRO A 72 1.69 11.06 -3.49
CA PRO A 72 1.50 12.50 -3.50
C PRO A 72 2.30 13.10 -4.65
N VAL A 73 1.65 13.83 -5.55
CA VAL A 73 2.29 14.35 -6.77
C VAL A 73 3.39 15.36 -6.41
N LYS A 74 3.15 16.21 -5.41
CA LYS A 74 4.09 17.26 -4.98
C LYS A 74 5.34 16.75 -4.25
N THR A 75 5.45 15.44 -4.00
CA THR A 75 6.63 14.84 -3.37
C THR A 75 7.57 14.19 -4.38
N LEU A 76 7.27 14.30 -5.68
CA LEU A 76 8.14 13.86 -6.77
C LEU A 76 9.26 14.88 -6.99
N SER A 77 10.50 14.47 -6.73
CA SER A 77 11.67 15.31 -6.94
C SER A 77 12.51 14.79 -8.10
N ALA A 78 12.96 15.67 -8.97
CA ALA A 78 13.82 15.32 -10.11
C ALA A 78 15.29 15.64 -9.80
N GLU A 79 16.20 14.72 -10.12
CA GLU A 79 17.63 14.91 -9.81
C GLU A 79 18.25 16.08 -10.59
N LYS A 80 17.74 16.36 -11.80
CA LYS A 80 18.23 17.41 -12.71
C LYS A 80 17.38 18.70 -12.73
N GLY A 81 16.58 18.94 -11.69
CA GLY A 81 16.08 20.28 -11.39
C GLY A 81 14.56 20.53 -11.54
N LYS A 82 14.14 21.66 -10.98
CA LYS A 82 12.75 22.06 -10.72
C LYS A 82 11.85 22.22 -11.96
N ILE A 83 12.44 22.38 -13.15
CA ILE A 83 11.68 22.53 -14.39
C ILE A 83 10.94 21.21 -14.69
N MET A 84 11.58 20.07 -14.45
CA MET A 84 10.99 18.77 -14.72
C MET A 84 9.87 18.45 -13.73
N GLU A 85 10.08 18.78 -12.45
CA GLU A 85 9.05 18.68 -11.41
C GLU A 85 7.82 19.50 -11.80
N LYS A 86 8.01 20.76 -12.22
CA LYS A 86 6.90 21.62 -12.66
C LYS A 86 6.13 21.00 -13.83
N LYS A 87 6.83 20.43 -14.82
CA LYS A 87 6.19 19.77 -15.96
C LYS A 87 5.44 18.51 -15.56
N ALA A 88 5.99 17.72 -14.65
CA ALA A 88 5.31 16.55 -14.09
C ALA A 88 4.05 16.94 -13.31
N TYR A 89 4.12 18.00 -12.49
CA TYR A 89 2.99 18.51 -11.71
C TYR A 89 1.87 19.05 -12.62
N GLU A 90 2.23 19.79 -13.66
CA GLU A 90 1.30 20.26 -14.69
C GLU A 90 0.63 19.08 -15.41
N ALA A 91 1.41 18.07 -15.83
CA ALA A 91 0.90 16.90 -16.54
C ALA A 91 -0.05 16.05 -15.68
N LEU A 92 0.30 15.87 -14.40
CA LEU A 92 -0.51 15.15 -13.41
C LEU A 92 -1.64 15.99 -12.82
N LYS A 93 -1.77 17.26 -13.24
CA LYS A 93 -2.77 18.21 -12.74
C LYS A 93 -2.78 18.27 -11.22
N SER A 94 -1.60 18.44 -10.61
CA SER A 94 -1.40 18.39 -9.15
C SER A 94 -2.31 19.33 -8.35
N ASP A 95 -2.83 20.39 -8.97
CA ASP A 95 -3.76 21.33 -8.34
C ASP A 95 -5.19 20.78 -8.23
N LYS A 96 -5.58 19.87 -9.14
CA LYS A 96 -6.89 19.21 -9.13
C LYS A 96 -6.82 17.78 -8.57
N ALA A 97 -5.68 17.12 -8.73
CA ALA A 97 -5.39 15.79 -8.24
C ALA A 97 -4.04 15.81 -7.50
N PRO A 98 -4.03 16.21 -6.21
CA PRO A 98 -2.79 16.31 -5.43
C PRO A 98 -2.13 14.94 -5.18
N GLU A 99 -2.88 13.86 -5.35
CA GLU A 99 -2.45 12.48 -5.16
C GLU A 99 -2.81 11.64 -6.39
N ALA A 100 -1.86 10.84 -6.86
CA ALA A 100 -2.08 9.79 -7.84
C ALA A 100 -2.31 8.48 -7.09
N SER A 101 -3.42 7.77 -7.39
CA SER A 101 -3.73 6.49 -6.78
C SER A 101 -4.09 5.45 -7.83
N VAL A 102 -3.66 4.20 -7.58
CA VAL A 102 -3.96 3.00 -8.37
C VAL A 102 -4.40 1.89 -7.42
#